data_AF-A0A9C9TRM2-F1
#
_entry.id   AF-A0A9C9TRM2-F1
#
_cell.length_a   1.000
_cell.length_b   1.000
_cell.length_c   1.000
_cell.angle_alpha   90.00
_cell.angle_beta   90.00
_cell.angle_gamma   90.00
#
_symmetry.space_group_name_H-M   'P 1'
#
loop_
_entity.id
_entity.type
_entity.pdbx_description
1 polymer ?
#
loop_
_entity_poly.entity_id
_entity_poly.type
_entity_poly.pdbx_seq_one_letter_code
_entity_poly.pdbx_strand_id
1 'polypeptide(L)'
;MLYPNPLNLVMSIHRFINPDVNPGAVELILDDFPSDPVAIESAVRTRISYRLDWELYKMPWYFPTVEEVLKRGEGDCKARAMVLASVLEAKGIPHQLNSSPVHVWVDYEDKQETPYENPQVKFYHYDPETGERRFQIPDIGLGRVMDSWRKQLWTPMPTDRRVLLISGSLALIAARVVWRKKKVVQ
;
A
#
# COMPACT_ATOMS: atom_id res chain seq x y z
N MET A 1 18.52 -8.34 6.53
CA MET A 1 17.45 -8.83 5.63
C MET A 1 16.24 -7.93 5.84
N LEU A 2 15.72 -7.27 4.79
CA LEU A 2 14.59 -6.32 4.91
C LEU A 2 13.24 -7.03 5.13
N TYR A 3 13.12 -8.24 4.60
CA TYR A 3 11.97 -9.11 4.80
C TYR A 3 12.42 -10.32 5.61
N PRO A 4 11.88 -10.55 6.83
CA PRO A 4 12.16 -11.76 7.59
C PRO A 4 11.80 -13.04 6.80
N ASN A 5 10.71 -12.98 6.03
CA ASN A 5 10.32 -14.00 5.06
C ASN A 5 10.16 -13.33 3.67
N PRO A 6 10.99 -13.67 2.67
CA PRO A 6 10.92 -13.07 1.34
C PRO A 6 9.60 -13.38 0.61
N LEU A 7 8.89 -14.46 0.97
CA LEU A 7 7.58 -14.78 0.41
C LEU A 7 6.56 -13.68 0.69
N ASN A 8 6.73 -12.90 1.78
CA ASN A 8 5.81 -11.81 2.10
C ASN A 8 5.84 -10.70 1.03
N LEU A 9 6.98 -10.44 0.41
CA LEU A 9 7.05 -9.50 -0.71
C LEU A 9 6.27 -10.03 -1.92
N VAL A 10 6.46 -11.30 -2.26
CA VAL A 10 5.77 -11.95 -3.40
C VAL A 10 4.25 -11.93 -3.17
N MET A 11 3.79 -12.34 -1.99
CA MET A 11 2.38 -12.30 -1.63
C MET A 11 1.82 -10.89 -1.65
N SER A 12 2.58 -9.91 -1.17
CA SER A 12 2.12 -8.51 -1.15
C SER A 12 2.00 -7.95 -2.58
N ILE A 13 2.92 -8.28 -3.47
CA ILE A 13 2.83 -7.92 -4.89
C ILE A 13 1.60 -8.56 -5.53
N HIS A 14 1.38 -9.86 -5.28
CA HIS A 14 0.21 -10.57 -5.77
C HIS A 14 -1.09 -9.91 -5.31
N ARG A 15 -1.23 -9.61 -4.01
CA ARG A 15 -2.41 -8.96 -3.42
C ARG A 15 -2.58 -7.51 -3.88
N PHE A 16 -1.51 -6.81 -4.18
CA PHE A 16 -1.61 -5.47 -4.77
C PHE A 16 -2.15 -5.51 -6.21
N ILE A 17 -1.72 -6.51 -7.00
CA ILE A 17 -2.18 -6.69 -8.38
C ILE A 17 -3.61 -7.25 -8.43
N ASN A 18 -3.93 -8.15 -7.50
CA ASN A 18 -5.23 -8.80 -7.32
C ASN A 18 -5.74 -8.52 -5.89
N PRO A 19 -6.29 -7.33 -5.63
CA PRO A 19 -6.81 -6.95 -4.32
C PRO A 19 -7.96 -7.87 -3.90
N ASP A 20 -7.83 -8.46 -2.72
CA ASP A 20 -8.82 -9.37 -2.14
C ASP A 20 -9.79 -8.58 -1.26
N VAL A 21 -10.68 -7.82 -1.90
CA VAL A 21 -11.78 -7.12 -1.22
C VAL A 21 -12.76 -8.19 -0.72
N ASN A 22 -13.13 -8.14 0.56
CA ASN A 22 -13.90 -9.20 1.19
C ASN A 22 -15.11 -8.65 1.95
N PRO A 23 -16.28 -8.53 1.29
CA PRO A 23 -17.54 -8.15 1.92
C PRO A 23 -17.94 -9.04 3.10
N GLY A 24 -17.68 -10.35 3.01
CA GLY A 24 -18.01 -11.31 4.07
C GLY A 24 -17.18 -11.10 5.34
N ALA A 25 -15.94 -10.63 5.23
CA ALA A 25 -15.10 -10.34 6.39
C ALA A 25 -15.61 -9.16 7.24
N VAL A 26 -16.36 -8.22 6.63
CA VAL A 26 -16.92 -7.05 7.30
C VAL A 26 -18.39 -7.19 7.68
N GLU A 27 -19.04 -8.30 7.35
CA GLU A 27 -20.48 -8.53 7.55
C GLU A 27 -20.88 -8.34 9.03
N LEU A 28 -20.10 -8.89 9.95
CA LEU A 28 -20.38 -8.81 11.40
C LEU A 28 -20.25 -7.40 11.99
N ILE A 29 -19.64 -6.46 11.27
CA ILE A 29 -19.43 -5.09 11.71
C ILE A 29 -20.18 -4.08 10.83
N LEU A 30 -20.98 -4.55 9.88
CA LEU A 30 -21.59 -3.72 8.85
C LEU A 30 -22.62 -2.74 9.41
N ASP A 31 -23.32 -3.17 10.47
CA ASP A 31 -24.32 -2.39 11.19
C ASP A 31 -23.70 -1.23 11.99
N ASP A 32 -22.39 -1.29 12.30
CA ASP A 32 -21.67 -0.19 12.95
C ASP A 32 -21.42 0.99 11.99
N PHE A 33 -21.57 0.78 10.68
CA PHE A 33 -21.25 1.77 9.65
C PHE A 33 -22.50 2.50 9.13
N PRO A 34 -22.41 3.82 8.90
CA PRO A 34 -23.48 4.59 8.27
C PRO A 34 -23.73 4.15 6.82
N SER A 35 -24.75 4.72 6.19
CA SER A 35 -25.06 4.45 4.77
C SER A 35 -24.37 5.42 3.80
N ASP A 36 -24.01 6.61 4.26
CA ASP A 36 -23.31 7.62 3.45
C ASP A 36 -21.83 7.24 3.26
N PRO A 37 -21.31 7.17 2.03
CA PRO A 37 -19.95 6.66 1.77
C PRO A 37 -18.84 7.55 2.34
N VAL A 38 -19.06 8.87 2.42
CA VAL A 38 -18.11 9.80 3.07
C VAL A 38 -18.05 9.51 4.57
N ALA A 39 -19.20 9.30 5.21
CA ALA A 39 -19.29 8.92 6.62
C ALA A 39 -18.71 7.52 6.87
N ILE A 40 -18.85 6.57 5.94
CA ILE A 40 -18.21 5.24 6.01
C ILE A 40 -16.68 5.39 6.00
N GLU A 41 -16.11 6.16 5.06
CA GLU A 41 -14.66 6.40 5.03
C GLU A 41 -14.15 6.99 6.35
N SER A 42 -14.86 7.98 6.91
CA SER A 42 -14.54 8.57 8.20
C SER A 42 -14.59 7.55 9.35
N ALA A 43 -15.63 6.70 9.36
CA ALA A 43 -15.76 5.63 10.34
C ALA A 43 -14.64 4.58 10.22
N VAL A 44 -14.25 4.18 9.01
CA VAL A 44 -13.13 3.25 8.79
C VAL A 44 -11.82 3.86 9.28
N ARG A 45 -11.58 5.15 9.01
CA ARG A 45 -10.38 5.86 9.49
C ARG A 45 -10.33 5.96 11.01
N THR A 46 -11.48 6.05 11.67
CA THR A 46 -11.60 6.05 13.14
C THR A 46 -11.37 4.65 13.70
N ARG A 47 -11.95 3.62 13.07
CA ARG A 47 -11.87 2.23 13.53
C ARG A 47 -10.49 1.60 13.34
N ILE A 48 -9.81 1.91 12.23
CA ILE A 48 -8.51 1.34 11.89
C ILE A 48 -7.43 2.39 12.15
N SER A 49 -6.69 2.28 13.24
CA SER A 49 -5.64 3.23 13.62
C SER A 49 -4.46 3.22 12.64
N TYR A 50 -3.96 4.40 12.26
CA TYR A 50 -2.91 4.49 11.24
C TYR A 50 -1.56 4.04 11.79
N ARG A 51 -0.98 2.98 11.20
CA ARG A 51 0.34 2.42 11.56
C ARG A 51 1.07 1.90 10.34
N LEU A 52 2.38 2.14 10.27
CA LEU A 52 3.19 1.77 9.11
C LEU A 52 3.68 0.31 9.19
N ASP A 53 4.02 -0.27 8.04
CA ASP A 53 4.39 -1.69 7.95
C ASP A 53 5.63 -2.06 8.76
N TRP A 54 6.59 -1.13 8.90
CA TRP A 54 7.75 -1.34 9.76
C TRP A 54 7.36 -1.52 11.23
N GLU A 55 6.31 -0.84 11.69
CA GLU A 55 5.82 -0.92 13.07
C GLU A 55 5.07 -2.24 13.28
N LEU A 56 4.17 -2.59 12.35
CA LEU A 56 3.25 -3.73 12.45
C LEU A 56 3.87 -5.07 12.06
N TYR A 57 4.52 -5.12 10.90
CA TYR A 57 4.96 -6.34 10.24
C TYR A 57 6.49 -6.50 10.24
N LYS A 58 7.22 -5.46 10.68
CA LYS A 58 8.70 -5.44 10.71
C LYS A 58 9.33 -5.62 9.32
N MET A 59 8.65 -5.11 8.30
CA MET A 59 9.11 -5.11 6.92
C MET A 59 8.71 -3.81 6.22
N PRO A 60 9.37 -3.40 5.12
CA PRO A 60 9.16 -2.09 4.54
C PRO A 60 7.81 -1.93 3.85
N TRP A 61 7.25 -3.01 3.32
CA TRP A 61 5.98 -2.99 2.62
C TRP A 61 5.28 -4.35 2.71
N TYR A 62 4.02 -4.39 3.14
CA TYR A 62 3.24 -5.62 3.26
C TYR A 62 1.77 -5.36 2.95
N PHE A 63 1.22 -5.97 1.90
CA PHE A 63 -0.19 -5.79 1.54
C PHE A 63 -1.07 -6.80 2.32
N PRO A 64 -1.86 -6.35 3.31
CA PRO A 64 -2.59 -7.24 4.20
C PRO A 64 -3.92 -7.72 3.59
N THR A 65 -4.48 -8.76 4.18
CA THR A 65 -5.88 -9.18 3.97
C THR A 65 -6.83 -8.34 4.84
N VAL A 66 -8.12 -8.31 4.50
CA VAL A 66 -9.14 -7.58 5.27
C VAL A 66 -9.23 -8.12 6.70
N GLU A 67 -9.22 -9.45 6.86
CA GLU A 67 -9.29 -10.14 8.16
C GLU A 67 -8.09 -9.81 9.05
N GLU A 68 -6.88 -9.76 8.48
CA GLU A 68 -5.69 -9.35 9.22
C GLU A 68 -5.82 -7.91 9.74
N VAL A 69 -6.37 -7.00 8.93
CA VAL A 69 -6.58 -5.60 9.32
C VAL A 69 -7.66 -5.49 10.40
N LEU A 70 -8.80 -6.16 10.22
CA LEU A 70 -9.90 -6.14 11.19
C LEU A 70 -9.49 -6.73 12.54
N LYS A 71 -8.73 -7.83 12.53
CA LYS A 71 -8.21 -8.46 13.76
C LYS A 71 -7.25 -7.53 14.53
N ARG A 72 -6.47 -6.72 13.82
CA ARG A 72 -5.49 -5.81 14.43
C ARG A 72 -6.10 -4.46 14.81
N GLY A 73 -7.09 -3.99 14.06
CA GLY A 73 -7.60 -2.62 14.17
C GLY A 73 -6.57 -1.56 13.77
N GLU A 74 -5.51 -1.94 13.06
CA GLU A 74 -4.37 -1.08 12.73
C GLU A 74 -3.87 -1.32 11.31
N GLY A 75 -3.43 -0.25 10.64
CA GLY A 75 -2.85 -0.32 9.31
C GLY A 75 -2.74 1.04 8.63
N ASP A 76 -1.99 1.11 7.54
CA ASP A 76 -1.77 2.34 6.77
C ASP A 76 -2.84 2.52 5.65
N CYS A 77 -2.50 3.28 4.61
CA CYS A 77 -3.45 3.63 3.54
C CYS A 77 -4.07 2.42 2.84
N LYS A 78 -3.26 1.44 2.44
CA LYS A 78 -3.73 0.20 1.79
C LYS A 78 -4.61 -0.64 2.70
N ALA A 79 -4.27 -0.75 3.99
CA ALA A 79 -5.10 -1.49 4.96
C ALA A 79 -6.50 -0.87 5.10
N ARG A 80 -6.55 0.46 5.27
CA ARG A 80 -7.82 1.21 5.35
C ARG A 80 -8.62 1.13 4.06
N ALA A 81 -7.95 1.21 2.91
CA ALA A 81 -8.59 1.12 1.60
C ALA A 81 -9.25 -0.25 1.38
N MET A 82 -8.60 -1.35 1.78
CA MET A 82 -9.17 -2.69 1.69
C MET A 82 -10.43 -2.85 2.54
N VAL A 83 -10.41 -2.36 3.78
CA VAL A 83 -11.60 -2.38 4.66
C VAL A 83 -12.72 -1.50 4.10
N LEU A 84 -12.38 -0.30 3.63
CA LEU A 84 -13.35 0.63 3.04
C LEU A 84 -14.03 0.03 1.81
N ALA A 85 -13.26 -0.51 0.87
CA ALA A 85 -13.80 -1.18 -0.32
C ALA A 85 -14.74 -2.32 0.08
N SER A 86 -14.34 -3.13 1.07
CA SER A 86 -15.15 -4.27 1.54
C SER A 86 -16.48 -3.83 2.15
N VAL A 87 -16.50 -2.73 2.91
CA VAL A 87 -17.73 -2.18 3.50
C VAL A 87 -18.64 -1.58 2.43
N LEU A 88 -18.07 -0.82 1.48
CA LEU A 88 -18.84 -0.23 0.38
C LEU A 88 -19.45 -1.32 -0.50
N GLU A 89 -18.67 -2.35 -0.84
CA GLU A 89 -19.14 -3.50 -1.59
C GLU A 89 -20.26 -4.26 -0.85
N ALA A 90 -20.10 -4.52 0.45
CA ALA A 90 -21.12 -5.16 1.27
C ALA A 90 -22.43 -4.35 1.35
N LYS A 91 -22.35 -3.01 1.28
CA LYS A 91 -23.52 -2.12 1.23
C LYS A 91 -24.04 -1.87 -0.19
N GLY A 92 -23.46 -2.49 -1.22
CA GLY A 92 -23.85 -2.32 -2.62
C GLY A 92 -23.55 -0.91 -3.17
N ILE A 93 -22.59 -0.19 -2.57
CA ILE A 93 -22.19 1.14 -3.00
C ILE A 93 -21.12 1.03 -4.11
N PRO A 94 -21.35 1.61 -5.30
CA PRO A 94 -20.36 1.62 -6.36
C PRO A 94 -19.07 2.29 -5.91
N HIS A 95 -17.95 1.61 -6.13
CA HIS A 95 -16.66 2.08 -5.70
C HIS A 95 -15.54 1.52 -6.59
N GLN A 96 -14.35 2.09 -6.47
CA GLN A 96 -13.19 1.66 -7.24
C GLN A 96 -11.91 1.79 -6.41
N LEU A 97 -11.18 0.69 -6.28
CA LEU A 97 -9.86 0.73 -5.67
C LEU A 97 -8.83 1.33 -6.65
N ASN A 98 -8.10 2.34 -6.18
CA ASN A 98 -7.11 3.08 -6.93
C ASN A 98 -5.75 3.05 -6.22
N SER A 99 -4.69 3.24 -6.99
CA SER A 99 -3.33 3.28 -6.47
C SER A 99 -2.44 4.24 -7.25
N SER A 100 -1.41 4.73 -6.55
CA SER A 100 -0.33 5.59 -7.04
C SER A 100 1.01 5.07 -6.50
N PRO A 101 2.16 5.66 -6.90
CA PRO A 101 3.47 5.23 -6.41
C PRO A 101 3.67 5.35 -4.88
N VAL A 102 2.75 6.02 -4.18
CA VAL A 102 2.89 6.35 -2.76
C VAL A 102 1.63 6.12 -1.93
N HIS A 103 0.50 5.76 -2.55
CA HIS A 103 -0.80 5.73 -1.89
C HIS A 103 -1.77 4.75 -2.54
N VAL A 104 -2.69 4.20 -1.74
CA VAL A 104 -3.80 3.33 -2.16
C VAL A 104 -5.06 3.84 -1.49
N TRP A 105 -6.15 3.97 -2.25
CA TRP A 105 -7.41 4.54 -1.78
C TRP A 105 -8.60 3.97 -2.55
N VAL A 106 -9.81 4.30 -2.11
CA VAL A 106 -11.05 3.92 -2.78
C VAL A 106 -11.75 5.18 -3.25
N ASP A 107 -12.15 5.22 -4.52
CA ASP A 107 -13.07 6.22 -5.05
C ASP A 107 -14.51 5.72 -4.97
N TYR A 108 -15.43 6.64 -4.76
CA TYR A 108 -16.88 6.44 -4.72
C TYR A 108 -17.54 7.79 -5.03
N GLU A 109 -18.86 7.80 -5.21
CA GLU A 109 -19.62 9.02 -5.53
C GLU A 109 -19.41 10.11 -4.46
N ASP A 110 -19.24 11.36 -4.88
CA ASP A 110 -18.98 12.53 -4.02
C ASP A 110 -17.67 12.50 -3.21
N LYS A 111 -16.73 11.60 -3.54
CA LYS A 111 -15.40 11.63 -2.91
C LYS A 111 -14.66 12.93 -3.24
N GLN A 112 -14.24 13.65 -2.20
CA GLN A 112 -13.43 14.86 -2.37
C GLN A 112 -12.00 14.51 -2.77
N GLU A 113 -11.52 15.21 -3.80
CA GLU A 113 -10.13 15.05 -4.25
C GLU A 113 -9.14 15.58 -3.21
N THR A 114 -7.99 14.91 -3.13
CA THR A 114 -6.85 15.36 -2.32
C THR A 114 -5.57 15.37 -3.15
N PRO A 115 -4.46 15.96 -2.67
CA PRO A 115 -3.18 15.92 -3.38
C PRO A 115 -2.63 14.51 -3.67
N TYR A 116 -3.17 13.47 -3.01
CA TYR A 116 -2.78 12.07 -3.18
C TYR A 116 -3.90 11.17 -3.71
N GLU A 117 -5.13 11.69 -3.81
CA GLU A 117 -6.33 10.98 -4.23
C GLU A 117 -7.06 11.85 -5.27
N ASN A 118 -6.57 11.81 -6.51
CA ASN A 118 -7.13 12.55 -7.64
C ASN A 118 -6.82 11.81 -8.96
N PRO A 119 -7.47 12.16 -10.07
CA PRO A 119 -7.28 11.48 -11.34
C PRO A 119 -5.85 11.48 -11.88
N GLN A 120 -5.05 12.53 -11.62
CA GLN A 120 -3.71 12.70 -12.20
C GLN A 120 -2.66 11.78 -11.57
N VAL A 121 -2.87 11.36 -10.33
CA VAL A 121 -1.90 10.56 -9.57
C VAL A 121 -2.13 9.05 -9.65
N LYS A 122 -3.20 8.59 -10.32
CA LYS A 122 -3.51 7.16 -10.47
C LYS A 122 -2.54 6.47 -11.42
N PHE A 123 -2.28 5.18 -11.20
CA PHE A 123 -1.62 4.31 -12.20
C PHE A 123 -2.55 3.88 -13.31
N TYR A 124 -3.84 3.77 -13.04
CA TYR A 124 -4.80 3.19 -13.95
C TYR A 124 -6.06 4.04 -14.05
N HIS A 125 -6.52 4.25 -15.29
CA HIS A 125 -7.84 4.77 -15.59
C HIS A 125 -8.73 3.60 -16.04
N TYR A 126 -10.00 3.64 -15.65
CA TYR A 126 -10.98 2.64 -16.06
C TYR A 126 -11.96 3.28 -17.02
N ASP A 127 -12.17 2.63 -18.15
CA ASP A 127 -13.17 3.03 -19.12
C ASP A 127 -14.58 2.77 -18.53
N PRO A 128 -15.45 3.78 -18.44
CA PRO A 128 -16.76 3.63 -17.80
C PRO A 128 -17.74 2.77 -18.61
N GLU A 129 -17.52 2.59 -19.92
CA GLU A 129 -18.41 1.80 -20.78
C GLU A 129 -17.94 0.35 -20.88
N THR A 130 -16.63 0.13 -21.00
CA THR A 130 -16.05 -1.21 -21.22
C THR A 130 -15.46 -1.85 -19.97
N GLY A 131 -15.20 -1.07 -18.93
CA GLY A 131 -14.47 -1.52 -17.74
C GLY A 131 -12.98 -1.75 -17.98
N GLU A 132 -12.47 -1.48 -19.18
CA GLU A 132 -11.06 -1.73 -19.51
C GLU A 132 -10.13 -0.83 -18.70
N ARG A 133 -9.07 -1.46 -18.16
CA ARG A 133 -8.05 -0.79 -17.36
C ARG A 133 -6.91 -0.31 -18.26
N ARG A 134 -6.73 1.01 -18.39
CA ARG A 134 -5.62 1.63 -19.13
C ARG A 134 -4.58 2.19 -18.18
N PHE A 135 -3.31 1.85 -18.42
CA PHE A 135 -2.20 2.39 -17.65
C PHE A 135 -1.94 3.85 -18.01
N GLN A 136 -1.67 4.67 -17.01
CA GLN A 136 -1.19 6.04 -17.16
C GLN A 136 0.03 6.26 -16.27
N ILE A 137 0.89 7.21 -16.64
CA ILE A 137 2.02 7.61 -15.80
C ILE A 137 1.52 8.66 -14.79
N PRO A 138 1.61 8.40 -13.48
CA PRO A 138 1.16 9.34 -12.45
C PRO A 138 1.93 10.66 -12.46
N ASP A 139 1.23 11.80 -12.46
CA ASP A 139 1.83 13.12 -12.27
C ASP A 139 1.75 13.54 -10.80
N ILE A 140 2.74 13.11 -10.01
CA ILE A 140 2.80 13.36 -8.57
C ILE A 140 4.03 14.20 -8.14
N GLY A 141 4.93 14.53 -9.08
CA GLY A 141 6.18 15.23 -8.82
C GLY A 141 7.20 14.41 -8.03
N LEU A 142 8.43 14.26 -8.56
CA LEU A 142 9.48 13.41 -7.97
C LEU A 142 9.81 13.76 -6.51
N GLY A 143 9.82 15.05 -6.16
CA GLY A 143 10.09 15.49 -4.79
C GLY A 143 9.06 14.98 -3.78
N ARG A 144 7.78 14.91 -4.17
CA ARG A 144 6.69 14.39 -3.32
C ARG A 144 6.79 12.87 -3.18
N VAL A 145 7.16 12.16 -4.25
CA VAL A 145 7.43 10.72 -4.20
C VAL A 145 8.56 10.42 -3.23
N MET A 146 9.68 11.12 -3.36
CA MET A 146 10.84 10.95 -2.48
C MET A 146 10.52 11.27 -1.02
N ASP A 147 9.81 12.37 -0.75
CA ASP A 147 9.39 12.72 0.61
C ASP A 147 8.49 11.64 1.22
N SER A 148 7.54 11.14 0.45
CA SER A 148 6.62 10.09 0.88
C SER A 148 7.36 8.79 1.18
N TRP A 149 8.23 8.32 0.27
CA TRP A 149 9.04 7.13 0.49
C TRP A 149 9.98 7.28 1.68
N ARG A 150 10.56 8.47 1.89
CA ARG A 150 11.35 8.74 3.10
C ARG A 150 10.50 8.55 4.36
N LYS A 151 9.32 9.16 4.41
CA LYS A 151 8.41 9.11 5.58
C LYS A 151 7.86 7.70 5.82
N GLN A 152 7.51 6.96 4.78
CA GLN A 152 6.88 5.64 4.89
C GLN A 152 7.89 4.49 5.03
N LEU A 153 9.03 4.55 4.33
CA LEU A 153 9.96 3.42 4.22
C LEU A 153 11.27 3.62 4.99
N TRP A 154 11.80 4.85 5.04
CA TRP A 154 13.13 5.10 5.60
C TRP A 154 13.09 5.54 7.06
N THR A 155 12.34 6.59 7.38
CA THR A 155 12.23 7.15 8.73
C THR A 155 11.79 6.14 9.78
N PRO A 156 10.74 5.32 9.56
CA PRO A 156 10.29 4.32 10.54
C PRO A 156 11.15 3.04 10.54
N MET A 157 12.11 2.89 9.62
CA MET A 157 12.95 1.70 9.56
C MET A 157 13.78 1.57 10.85
N PRO A 158 13.80 0.41 11.52
CA PRO A 158 14.67 0.20 12.67
C PRO A 158 16.16 0.44 12.36
N THR A 159 16.92 0.94 13.34
CA THR A 159 18.33 1.34 13.15
C THR A 159 19.22 0.16 12.71
N ASP A 160 19.03 -1.01 13.31
CA ASP A 160 19.72 -2.24 12.94
C ASP A 160 19.48 -2.61 11.47
N ARG A 161 18.24 -2.45 10.98
CA ARG A 161 17.89 -2.68 9.57
C ARG A 161 18.56 -1.68 8.63
N ARG A 162 18.62 -0.40 9.01
CA ARG A 162 19.35 0.64 8.25
C ARG A 162 20.83 0.32 8.15
N VAL A 163 21.48 -0.02 9.26
CA VAL A 163 22.91 -0.38 9.30
C VAL A 163 23.18 -1.62 8.44
N LEU A 164 22.35 -2.66 8.54
CA LEU A 164 22.48 -3.87 7.73
C LEU A 164 22.31 -3.58 6.23
N LEU A 165 21.37 -2.71 5.85
CA LEU A 165 21.16 -2.34 4.46
C LEU A 165 22.37 -1.61 3.87
N ILE A 166 22.92 -0.63 4.60
CA ILE A 166 24.09 0.14 4.16
C ILE A 166 25.33 -0.76 4.09
N SER A 167 25.65 -1.46 5.19
CA SER A 167 26.84 -2.32 5.27
C SER A 167 26.79 -3.48 4.27
N GLY A 168 25.63 -4.13 4.11
CA GLY A 168 25.43 -5.20 3.13
C GLY A 168 25.63 -4.70 1.69
N SER A 169 25.13 -3.51 1.37
CA SER A 169 25.30 -2.90 0.05
C SER A 169 26.78 -2.57 -0.24
N LEU A 170 27.49 -1.99 0.73
CA LEU A 170 28.93 -1.71 0.62
C LEU A 170 29.75 -3.00 0.43
N ALA A 171 29.42 -4.06 1.17
CA ALA A 171 30.08 -5.36 1.04
C ALA A 171 29.87 -5.97 -0.36
N LEU A 172 28.65 -5.88 -0.92
CA LEU A 172 28.36 -6.34 -2.29
C LEU A 172 29.13 -5.55 -3.35
N ILE A 173 29.23 -4.22 -3.18
CA ILE A 173 30.03 -3.37 -4.08
C ILE A 173 31.51 -3.77 -4.01
N ALA A 174 32.06 -3.91 -2.80
CA ALA A 174 33.45 -4.32 -2.61
C ALA A 174 33.73 -5.70 -3.22
N ALA A 175 32.86 -6.68 -2.98
CA ALA A 175 32.96 -8.02 -3.56
C ALA A 175 32.95 -7.97 -5.10
N ARG A 176 32.07 -7.16 -5.70
CA ARG A 176 32.00 -6.98 -7.16
C ARG A 176 33.27 -6.35 -7.73
N VAL A 177 33.86 -5.37 -7.04
CA VAL A 177 35.12 -4.72 -7.45
C VAL A 177 36.28 -5.72 -7.39
N VAL A 178 36.40 -6.48 -6.31
CA VAL A 178 37.44 -7.51 -6.14
C VAL A 178 37.31 -8.61 -7.21
N TRP A 179 36.08 -9.08 -7.48
CA TRP A 179 35.86 -10.10 -8.50
C TRP A 179 36.21 -9.61 -9.91
N ARG A 180 35.86 -8.35 -10.25
CA ARG A 180 36.28 -7.74 -11.52
C ARG A 180 37.79 -7.61 -11.64
N LYS A 181 38.49 -7.20 -10.57
CA LYS A 181 39.96 -7.13 -10.57
C LYS A 181 40.60 -8.50 -10.78
N LYS A 182 40.06 -9.58 -10.19
CA LYS A 182 40.55 -10.95 -10.41
C LYS A 182 40.38 -11.43 -11.86
N LYS A 183 39.28 -11.06 -12.54
CA LYS A 183 39.03 -11.42 -13.94
C LYS A 183 39.91 -10.68 -14.97
N VAL A 184 40.50 -9.54 -14.60
CA VAL A 184 41.39 -8.77 -15.50
C VAL A 184 42.85 -9.25 -15.44
N VAL A 185 43.19 -10.01 -14.39
CA VAL A 185 44.54 -10.53 -14.14
C VAL A 185 44.69 -12.00 -14.58
N GLN A 186 43.59 -12.64 -15.00
CA GLN A 186 43.57 -13.95 -15.67
C GLN A 186 43.37 -13.77 -17.17
#